data_AF-A0ABD6W9Q9-F1
#
_entry.id   AF-A0ABD6W9Q9-F1
#
_cell.length_a   1.000
_cell.length_b   1.000
_cell.length_c   1.000
_cell.angle_alpha   90.00
_cell.angle_beta   90.00
_cell.angle_gamma   90.00
#
_symmetry.space_group_name_H-M   'P 1'
#
loop_
_entity.id
_entity.type
_entity.pdbx_description
1 polymer ?
#
loop_
_entity_poly.entity_id
_entity_poly.type
_entity_poly.pdbx_seq_one_letter_code
_entity_poly.pdbx_strand_id
1 'polypeptide(L)'
;MVRVAAQLDDATTVQRDLAAIAIPNVGDLRTNVSMPSTGTLGSSIAWSVVGPSGATVRDGRAAGTRTIDIDRPATGSPAIDVVVHATATSGSVTRTRDFTLRVQPLPAGIKDTQAYV
;
A
#
# COMPACT_ATOMS: atom_id res chain seq x y z
N MET A 1 10.29 26.95 26.34
CA MET A 1 9.21 27.59 25.57
C MET A 1 9.28 27.07 24.13
N VAL A 2 8.26 26.36 23.65
CA VAL A 2 7.98 26.24 22.20
C VAL A 2 6.45 26.18 22.04
N ARG A 3 5.85 27.24 21.49
CA ARG A 3 4.45 27.24 21.03
C ARG A 3 4.49 26.93 19.54
N VAL A 4 3.98 25.77 19.11
CA VAL A 4 3.78 25.47 17.69
C VAL A 4 2.30 25.70 17.38
N ALA A 5 2.01 26.77 16.65
CA ALA A 5 0.64 27.20 16.35
C ALA A 5 0.38 27.41 14.85
N ALA A 6 1.20 26.91 13.91
CA ALA A 6 1.25 27.57 12.59
C ALA A 6 1.01 26.77 11.30
N GLN A 7 0.98 25.42 11.23
CA GLN A 7 0.86 24.78 9.90
C GLN A 7 0.10 23.45 9.92
N LEU A 8 -1.20 23.52 10.23
CA LEU A 8 -2.03 22.38 10.65
C LEU A 8 -1.42 21.71 11.90
N ASP A 9 -2.24 21.27 12.87
CA ASP A 9 -1.64 20.52 13.97
C ASP A 9 -1.07 19.20 13.41
N ASP A 10 0.13 18.81 13.84
CA ASP A 10 0.84 17.61 13.32
C ASP A 10 -0.04 16.35 13.40
N ALA A 11 -0.92 16.28 14.40
CA ALA A 11 -1.87 15.19 14.57
C ALA A 11 -2.94 15.14 13.48
N THR A 12 -3.47 16.28 13.07
CA THR A 12 -4.41 16.46 11.96
C THR A 12 -3.68 16.23 10.63
N THR A 13 -2.42 16.65 10.49
CA THR A 13 -1.59 16.35 9.32
C THR A 13 -1.46 14.84 9.10
N VAL A 14 -0.93 14.10 10.07
CA VAL A 14 -0.77 12.63 9.92
C VAL A 14 -2.12 11.93 9.75
N GLN A 15 -3.17 12.39 10.43
CA GLN A 15 -4.51 11.81 10.31
C GLN A 15 -5.10 12.02 8.91
N ARG A 16 -5.02 13.23 8.37
CA ARG A 16 -5.55 13.56 7.04
C ARG A 16 -4.73 12.91 5.94
N ASP A 17 -3.41 12.87 6.07
CA ASP A 17 -2.55 12.18 5.12
C ASP A 17 -2.86 10.68 5.08
N LEU A 18 -2.95 10.01 6.24
CA LEU A 18 -3.35 8.61 6.29
C LEU A 18 -4.77 8.38 5.73
N ALA A 19 -5.70 9.32 5.97
CA ALA A 19 -7.07 9.23 5.45
C ALA A 19 -7.12 9.40 3.93
N ALA A 20 -6.25 10.25 3.37
CA ALA A 20 -6.17 10.55 1.95
C ALA A 20 -5.50 9.44 1.13
N ILE A 21 -4.76 8.51 1.78
CA ILE A 21 -4.21 7.35 1.08
C ILE A 21 -5.35 6.50 0.52
N ALA A 22 -5.38 6.42 -0.81
CA ALA A 22 -6.23 5.51 -1.56
C ALA A 22 -5.33 4.54 -2.33
N ILE A 23 -5.52 3.25 -2.08
CA ILE A 23 -4.87 2.20 -2.83
C ILE A 23 -5.85 1.76 -3.94
N PRO A 24 -5.48 1.84 -5.23
CA PRO A 24 -6.36 1.38 -6.29
C PRO A 24 -6.51 -0.14 -6.26
N ASN A 25 -7.68 -0.64 -6.65
CA ASN A 25 -7.94 -2.07 -6.85
C ASN A 25 -7.68 -2.97 -5.62
N VAL A 26 -7.84 -2.46 -4.39
CA VAL A 26 -7.64 -3.24 -3.15
C VAL A 26 -8.47 -4.53 -3.07
N GLY A 27 -9.57 -4.64 -3.83
CA GLY A 27 -10.41 -5.84 -3.91
C GLY A 27 -10.02 -6.85 -5.02
N ASP A 28 -9.15 -6.48 -5.95
CA ASP A 28 -8.79 -7.28 -7.14
C ASP A 28 -7.32 -7.08 -7.54
N LEU A 29 -6.39 -7.19 -6.59
CA LEU A 29 -4.98 -6.99 -6.88
C LEU A 29 -4.41 -8.17 -7.67
N ARG A 30 -3.87 -7.84 -8.85
CA ARG A 30 -3.22 -8.77 -9.78
C ARG A 30 -1.82 -8.31 -10.18
N THR A 31 -1.42 -7.12 -9.74
CA THR A 31 -0.17 -6.45 -10.11
C THR A 31 0.37 -5.67 -8.92
N ASN A 32 1.65 -5.29 -9.00
CA ASN A 32 2.31 -4.47 -8.00
C ASN A 32 1.63 -3.11 -7.85
N VAL A 33 1.68 -2.58 -6.63
CA VAL A 33 1.00 -1.34 -6.25
C VAL A 33 2.05 -0.32 -5.83
N SER A 34 1.94 0.89 -6.37
CA SER A 34 2.74 2.03 -5.92
C SER A 34 2.01 2.76 -4.81
N MET A 35 2.73 3.11 -3.74
CA MET A 35 2.22 3.82 -2.58
C MET A 35 3.05 5.08 -2.33
N PRO A 36 2.46 6.14 -1.77
CA PRO A 36 3.21 7.33 -1.38
C PRO A 36 4.09 7.02 -0.16
N SER A 37 5.34 7.49 -0.18
CA SER A 37 6.17 7.57 1.03
C SER A 37 6.11 8.95 1.70
N THR A 38 5.32 9.87 1.13
CA THR A 38 5.08 11.21 1.67
C THR A 38 3.62 11.57 1.43
N GLY A 39 2.91 12.00 2.47
CA GLY A 39 1.54 12.45 2.40
C GLY A 39 1.41 13.83 1.75
N THR A 40 0.21 14.15 1.26
CA THR A 40 -0.07 15.42 0.56
C THR A 40 0.17 16.65 1.44
N LEU A 41 0.02 16.51 2.76
CA LEU A 41 0.27 17.55 3.76
C LEU A 41 1.71 17.50 4.33
N GLY A 42 2.54 16.59 3.83
CA GLY A 42 3.98 16.55 4.11
C GLY A 42 4.42 15.53 5.16
N SER A 43 3.53 14.68 5.70
CA SER A 43 3.97 13.61 6.60
C SER A 43 4.85 12.58 5.86
N SER A 44 5.85 12.03 6.52
CA SER A 44 6.61 10.89 6.02
C SER A 44 5.81 9.60 6.27
N ILE A 45 5.68 8.74 5.26
CA ILE A 45 4.90 7.50 5.33
C ILE A 45 5.82 6.30 5.12
N ALA A 46 5.96 5.47 6.16
CA ALA A 46 6.61 4.17 6.10
C ALA A 46 5.57 3.05 5.92
N TRP A 47 5.96 1.98 5.24
CA TRP A 47 5.09 0.87 4.91
C TRP A 47 5.72 -0.46 5.31
N SER A 48 4.92 -1.37 5.85
CA SER A 48 5.31 -2.75 6.14
C SER A 48 4.18 -3.73 5.81
N VAL A 49 4.53 -4.98 5.50
CA VAL A 49 3.57 -6.07 5.38
C VAL A 49 3.42 -6.73 6.74
N VAL A 50 2.21 -6.80 7.26
CA VAL A 50 1.89 -7.46 8.53
C VAL A 50 1.66 -8.95 8.30
N GLY A 51 1.03 -9.30 7.18
CA GLY A 51 0.79 -10.68 6.76
C GLY A 51 -0.66 -10.89 6.27
N PRO A 52 -1.01 -12.12 5.87
CA PRO A 52 -0.14 -13.27 5.64
C PRO A 52 0.85 -13.02 4.48
N SER A 53 1.80 -13.94 4.26
CA SER A 53 2.74 -13.87 3.13
C SER A 53 2.00 -13.83 1.79
N GLY A 54 2.54 -13.09 0.82
CA GLY A 54 1.86 -12.78 -0.45
C GLY A 54 2.12 -11.36 -0.94
N ALA A 55 2.84 -10.56 -0.16
CA ALA A 55 3.41 -9.31 -0.63
C ALA A 55 4.71 -8.98 0.10
N THR A 56 5.54 -8.13 -0.51
CA THR A 56 6.71 -7.51 0.13
C THR A 56 6.72 -6.01 -0.15
N VAL A 57 7.36 -5.22 0.72
CA VAL A 57 7.56 -3.78 0.48
C VAL A 57 8.99 -3.56 0.02
N ARG A 58 9.16 -2.77 -1.04
CA ARG A 58 10.46 -2.30 -1.50
C ARG A 58 10.39 -0.83 -1.92
N ASP A 59 11.55 -0.26 -2.22
CA ASP A 59 11.62 1.09 -2.76
C ASP A 59 10.89 1.18 -4.11
N GLY A 60 10.18 2.29 -4.27
CA GLY A 60 9.52 2.63 -5.51
C GLY A 60 10.52 3.17 -6.53
N ARG A 61 10.13 3.09 -7.81
CA ARG A 61 10.97 3.58 -8.91
C ARG A 61 11.11 5.11 -8.89
N ALA A 62 10.09 5.81 -8.40
CA ALA A 62 10.09 7.26 -8.25
C ALA A 62 10.45 7.67 -6.83
N ALA A 63 11.15 8.79 -6.68
CA ALA A 63 11.35 9.39 -5.37
C ALA A 63 10.01 9.68 -4.69
N GLY A 64 9.93 9.49 -3.38
CA GLY A 64 8.67 9.69 -2.65
C GLY A 64 7.66 8.54 -2.81
N THR A 65 8.08 7.38 -3.34
CA THR A 65 7.19 6.21 -3.51
C THR A 65 7.77 4.93 -2.92
N ARG A 66 6.89 4.04 -2.49
CA ARG A 66 7.18 2.63 -2.17
C ARG A 66 6.39 1.73 -3.11
N THR A 67 6.86 0.50 -3.30
CA THR A 67 6.14 -0.51 -4.07
C THR A 67 5.80 -1.69 -3.17
N ILE A 68 4.52 -2.06 -3.15
CA ILE A 68 4.11 -3.40 -2.73
C ILE A 68 4.31 -4.32 -3.91
N ASP A 69 5.27 -5.23 -3.79
CA ASP A 69 5.46 -6.33 -4.72
C ASP A 69 4.49 -7.44 -4.35
N ILE A 70 3.63 -7.84 -5.29
CA ILE A 70 2.55 -8.79 -5.05
C ILE A 70 2.99 -10.17 -5.52
N ASP A 71 3.02 -11.12 -4.59
CA ASP A 71 3.24 -12.53 -4.88
C ASP A 71 1.88 -13.24 -4.90
N ARG A 72 1.42 -13.56 -6.12
CA ARG A 72 0.06 -14.07 -6.33
C ARG A 72 -0.02 -15.55 -5.94
N PRO A 73 -1.09 -15.98 -5.25
CA PRO A 73 -1.35 -17.39 -5.03
C PRO A 73 -1.36 -18.20 -6.34
N ALA A 74 -1.02 -19.47 -6.25
CA ALA A 74 -1.02 -20.37 -7.39
C ALA A 74 -2.43 -20.47 -8.03
N THR A 75 -2.46 -20.84 -9.30
CA THR A 75 -3.71 -21.14 -10.01
C THR A 75 -4.52 -22.19 -9.24
N GLY A 76 -5.81 -21.91 -9.01
CA GLY A 76 -6.71 -22.79 -8.26
C GLY A 76 -6.65 -22.62 -6.74
N SER A 77 -5.69 -21.85 -6.21
CA SER A 77 -5.72 -21.41 -4.81
C SER A 77 -6.74 -20.30 -4.58
N PRO A 78 -7.29 -20.17 -3.36
CA PRO A 78 -8.13 -19.02 -3.03
C PRO A 78 -7.31 -17.72 -3.06
N ALA A 79 -7.98 -16.61 -3.34
CA ALA A 79 -7.41 -15.29 -3.11
C ALA A 79 -7.10 -15.09 -1.61
N ILE A 80 -6.07 -14.29 -1.32
CA ILE A 80 -5.59 -14.01 0.03
C ILE A 80 -5.75 -12.52 0.36
N ASP A 81 -5.92 -12.22 1.65
CA ASP A 81 -6.13 -10.86 2.14
C ASP A 81 -4.88 -10.42 2.90
N VAL A 82 -3.96 -9.73 2.21
CA VAL A 82 -2.71 -9.25 2.77
C VAL A 82 -2.93 -7.92 3.49
N VAL A 83 -2.53 -7.83 4.75
CA VAL A 83 -2.58 -6.57 5.51
C VAL A 83 -1.26 -5.83 5.38
N VAL A 84 -1.34 -4.58 4.94
CA VAL A 84 -0.22 -3.64 4.92
C VAL A 84 -0.47 -2.51 5.91
N HIS A 85 0.58 -2.14 6.62
CA HIS A 85 0.56 -1.13 7.67
C HIS A 85 1.25 0.13 7.18
N ALA A 86 0.55 1.26 7.21
CA ALA A 86 1.10 2.58 6.96
C ALA A 86 1.37 3.28 8.29
N THR A 87 2.58 3.83 8.43
CA THR A 87 2.98 4.66 9.57
C THR A 87 3.31 6.07 9.06
N ALA A 88 2.49 7.05 9.42
CA ALA A 88 2.72 8.45 9.08
C ALA A 88 3.31 9.23 10.25
N THR A 89 4.32 10.06 9.96
CA THR A 89 5.01 10.89 10.96
C THR A 89 5.09 12.34 10.49
N SER A 90 4.71 13.28 11.36
CA SER A 90 4.90 14.73 11.20
C SER A 90 5.43 15.30 12.51
N GLY A 91 6.59 15.98 12.47
CA GLY A 91 7.26 16.44 13.69
C GLY A 91 7.54 15.29 14.66
N SER A 92 6.96 15.34 15.85
CA SER A 92 7.02 14.28 16.87
C SER A 92 5.78 13.37 16.90
N VAL A 93 4.76 13.66 16.09
CA VAL A 93 3.52 12.90 16.07
C VAL A 93 3.61 11.77 15.05
N THR A 94 3.26 10.56 15.48
CA THR A 94 3.16 9.38 14.63
C THR A 94 1.78 8.76 14.76
N ARG A 95 1.20 8.35 13.64
CA ARG A 95 -0.04 7.57 13.58
C ARG A 95 0.07 6.46 12.55
N THR A 96 -0.84 5.50 12.66
CA THR A 96 -0.83 4.32 11.80
C THR A 96 -2.21 4.03 11.23
N ARG A 97 -2.23 3.30 10.10
CA ARG A 97 -3.45 2.81 9.47
C ARG A 97 -3.16 1.52 8.70
N ASP A 98 -4.02 0.53 8.88
CA ASP A 98 -3.95 -0.71 8.14
C ASP A 98 -4.81 -0.67 6.87
N PHE A 99 -4.34 -1.35 5.83
CA PHE A 99 -5.05 -1.57 4.58
C PHE A 99 -5.07 -3.05 4.26
N THR A 100 -6.25 -3.57 3.97
CA THR A 100 -6.43 -4.97 3.52
C THR A 100 -6.42 -5.02 2.01
N LEU A 101 -5.51 -5.81 1.46
CA LEU A 101 -5.27 -5.99 0.04
C LEU A 101 -5.67 -7.41 -0.39
N ARG A 102 -6.73 -7.52 -1.18
CA ARG A 102 -7.24 -8.77 -1.75
C ARG A 102 -6.41 -9.14 -2.98
N VAL A 103 -5.48 -10.08 -2.82
CA VAL A 103 -4.62 -10.57 -3.89
C VAL A 103 -5.24 -11.78 -4.57
N GLN A 104 -5.41 -11.68 -5.88
CA GLN A 104 -6.03 -12.72 -6.69
C GLN A 104 -5.03 -13.78 -7.15
N PRO A 105 -5.43 -15.06 -7.18
CA PRO A 105 -4.57 -16.14 -7.68
C PRO A 105 -4.24 -15.93 -9.16
N LEU A 106 -3.18 -16.58 -9.63
CA LEU A 106 -2.85 -16.67 -11.05
C LEU A 106 -4.05 -17.21 -11.86
N PRO A 107 -4.26 -16.73 -13.11
CA PRO A 107 -5.37 -17.20 -13.92
C PRO A 107 -5.29 -18.72 -14.11
N ALA A 108 -6.45 -19.38 -14.14
CA ALA A 108 -6.53 -20.72 -14.69
C ALA A 108 -6.23 -20.60 -16.18
N GLY A 109 -5.04 -21.06 -16.60
CA GLY A 109 -4.66 -21.04 -18.00
C GLY A 109 -5.74 -21.70 -18.82
N ILE A 110 -6.40 -20.93 -19.69
CA ILE A 110 -7.27 -21.50 -20.71
C ILE A 110 -6.30 -22.24 -21.64
N LYS A 111 -6.36 -23.57 -21.67
CA LYS A 111 -5.78 -24.35 -22.75
C LYS A 111 -6.57 -24.04 -24.01
N ASP A 112 -6.33 -22.89 -24.62
CA ASP A 112 -6.72 -22.62 -26.00
C ASP A 112 -5.80 -21.54 -26.56
N THR A 113 -4.58 -21.95 -26.89
CA THR A 113 -3.80 -21.27 -27.93
C THR A 113 -4.12 -21.98 -29.24
N GLN A 114 -5.36 -21.88 -29.71
CA GLN A 114 -5.59 -21.97 -31.15
C GLN A 114 -5.04 -20.66 -31.74
N ALA A 115 -3.75 -20.67 -32.04
CA ALA A 115 -3.18 -19.69 -32.93
C ALA A 115 -3.86 -19.89 -34.29
N TYR A 116 -4.59 -18.87 -34.73
CA TYR A 116 -5.16 -18.79 -36.07
C TYR A 116 -4.02 -18.89 -37.09
N VAL A 117 -4.12 -19.85 -38.02
CA VAL A 117 -3.22 -20.04 -39.16
C VAL A 117 -3.54 -19.08 -40.30
#